data_AF-A0A8T8CRS6-F1
#
_entry.id   AF-A0A8T8CRS6-F1
#
_cell.length_a   1.000
_cell.length_b   1.000
_cell.length_c   1.000
_cell.angle_alpha   90.00
_cell.angle_beta   90.00
_cell.angle_gamma   90.00
#
_symmetry.space_group_name_H-M   'P 1'
#
loop_
_entity.id
_entity.type
_entity.pdbx_description
1 polymer ?
#
loop_
_entity_poly.entity_id
_entity_poly.type
_entity_poly.pdbx_seq_one_letter_code
_entity_poly.pdbx_strand_id
1 'polypeptide(L)'
;MYTASSAKLINIAAAALTGAVLLFGAGNGIAHAANQAANQIVARISLSQQTMQVLVDGRPTFAWKVSTGAKGHVTPTGSFKPTRMHQMWYSRKYDNAPMPHSVFFKGGYAVHATNFVKRLGQPASHGCVRLHPVDAADFYQLVEIFGPANTRIVIVK
;
A
#
# COMPACT_ATOMS: atom_id res chain seq x y z
N MET A 1 13.56 13.33 -7.19
CA MET A 1 12.50 12.94 -8.13
C MET A 1 12.39 11.42 -8.11
N TYR A 2 11.33 10.86 -7.52
CA TYR A 2 11.03 9.43 -7.57
C TYR A 2 9.85 9.25 -8.53
N THR A 3 10.15 9.14 -9.82
CA THR A 3 9.13 9.22 -10.90
C THR A 3 9.04 7.94 -11.72
N ALA A 4 9.81 6.91 -11.38
CA ALA A 4 9.71 5.63 -12.06
C ALA A 4 8.71 4.73 -11.31
N SER A 5 7.48 4.64 -11.82
CA SER A 5 6.54 3.57 -11.42
C SER A 5 6.97 2.25 -12.05
N SER A 6 6.72 1.13 -11.38
CA SER A 6 7.02 -0.19 -11.97
C SER A 6 6.13 -0.49 -13.18
N ALA A 7 6.66 -1.27 -14.15
CA ALA A 7 5.89 -1.68 -15.33
C ALA A 7 4.58 -2.43 -14.96
N LYS A 8 4.59 -3.12 -13.82
CA LYS A 8 3.42 -3.81 -13.29
C LYS A 8 2.32 -2.84 -12.85
N LEU A 9 2.66 -1.64 -12.35
CA LEU A 9 1.67 -0.60 -12.06
C LEU A 9 1.02 -0.02 -13.30
N ILE A 10 1.81 0.24 -14.34
CA ILE A 10 1.32 0.84 -15.58
C ILE A 10 0.17 -0.02 -16.15
N ASN A 11 0.33 -1.34 -16.15
CA ASN A 11 -0.70 -2.27 -16.61
C ASN A 11 -1.96 -2.29 -15.73
N ILE A 12 -1.80 -2.13 -14.41
CA ILE A 12 -2.94 -2.09 -13.47
C ILE A 12 -3.73 -0.80 -13.65
N ALA A 13 -3.05 0.34 -13.77
CA ALA A 13 -3.69 1.63 -13.99
C ALA A 13 -4.51 1.64 -15.29
N ALA A 14 -3.98 1.04 -16.37
CA ALA A 14 -4.71 0.89 -17.62
C ALA A 14 -5.97 0.01 -17.48
N ALA A 15 -5.90 -1.09 -16.72
CA ALA A 15 -7.03 -1.99 -16.48
C ALA A 15 -8.11 -1.36 -15.59
N ALA A 16 -7.72 -0.61 -14.55
CA ALA A 16 -8.66 0.07 -13.66
C ALA A 16 -9.46 1.19 -14.37
N LEU A 17 -8.86 1.86 -15.36
CA LEU A 17 -9.52 2.92 -16.14
C LEU A 17 -10.43 2.40 -17.27
N THR A 18 -10.33 1.13 -17.65
CA THR A 18 -11.09 0.52 -18.76
C THR A 18 -12.34 -0.26 -18.29
N GLY A 19 -12.63 -0.27 -16.99
CA GLY A 19 -13.75 -0.96 -16.36
C GLY A 19 -15.12 -0.30 -16.52
N ALA A 20 -15.44 0.29 -17.68
CA ALA A 20 -16.78 0.73 -18.02
C ALA A 20 -17.10 0.40 -19.50
N VAL A 21 -18.21 -0.31 -19.69
CA VAL A 21 -18.87 -0.69 -20.95
C VAL A 21 -18.43 -2.01 -21.58
N LEU A 22 -19.11 -3.10 -21.16
CA LEU A 22 -19.63 -4.12 -22.08
C LEU A 22 -21.05 -4.51 -21.60
N LEU A 23 -22.06 -3.86 -22.16
CA LEU A 23 -23.45 -4.33 -22.11
C LEU A 23 -23.59 -5.46 -23.13
N PHE A 24 -23.66 -6.71 -22.67
CA PHE A 24 -24.12 -7.83 -23.50
C PHE A 24 -25.07 -8.74 -22.73
N GLY A 25 -26.31 -8.80 -23.22
CA GLY A 25 -27.09 -10.03 -23.36
C GLY A 25 -27.68 -10.67 -22.11
N ALA A 26 -29.02 -10.65 -22.02
CA ALA A 26 -29.80 -11.47 -21.10
C ALA A 26 -29.54 -12.97 -21.31
N GLY A 27 -29.34 -13.72 -20.22
CA GLY A 27 -29.27 -15.19 -20.23
C GLY A 27 -29.15 -15.76 -18.82
N ASN A 28 -30.19 -16.48 -18.37
CA ASN A 28 -30.33 -17.09 -17.05
C ASN A 28 -29.25 -18.15 -16.75
N GLY A 29 -28.67 -18.12 -15.54
CA GLY A 29 -27.81 -19.21 -15.06
C GLY A 29 -27.18 -18.91 -13.70
N ILE A 30 -27.39 -19.82 -12.75
CA ILE A 30 -27.02 -19.74 -11.33
C ILE A 30 -25.49 -19.65 -11.18
N ALA A 31 -24.97 -18.46 -10.84
CA ALA A 31 -23.63 -18.24 -10.27
C ALA A 31 -23.54 -16.86 -9.58
N HIS A 32 -24.50 -16.55 -8.69
CA HIS A 32 -24.42 -15.37 -7.83
C HIS A 32 -23.80 -15.73 -6.48
N ALA A 33 -22.46 -15.91 -6.42
CA ALA A 33 -21.65 -15.78 -5.19
C ALA A 33 -20.13 -15.99 -5.45
N ALA A 34 -19.50 -15.13 -6.26
CA ALA A 34 -18.03 -15.00 -6.25
C ALA A 34 -17.50 -13.70 -6.89
N ASN A 35 -18.32 -12.93 -7.60
CA ASN A 35 -17.89 -11.74 -8.34
C ASN A 35 -18.49 -10.45 -7.75
N GLN A 36 -18.40 -10.31 -6.43
CA GLN A 36 -18.69 -9.05 -5.73
C GLN A 36 -17.44 -8.16 -5.79
N ALA A 37 -17.43 -7.25 -6.77
CA ALA A 37 -16.55 -6.08 -6.94
C ALA A 37 -15.02 -6.31 -6.82
N ALA A 38 -14.39 -6.70 -7.93
CA ALA A 38 -12.96 -6.49 -8.15
C ALA A 38 -12.68 -4.98 -8.29
N ASN A 39 -12.39 -4.33 -7.16
CA ASN A 39 -11.79 -3.00 -7.08
C ASN A 39 -11.23 -2.80 -5.66
N GLN A 40 -10.29 -3.65 -5.22
CA GLN A 40 -9.74 -3.60 -3.87
C GLN A 40 -8.23 -3.82 -3.84
N ILE A 41 -7.56 -3.12 -2.91
CA ILE A 41 -6.15 -3.35 -2.59
C ILE A 41 -6.04 -3.84 -1.15
N VAL A 42 -5.23 -4.89 -0.95
CA VAL A 42 -4.80 -5.33 0.38
C VAL A 42 -3.28 -5.30 0.45
N ALA A 43 -2.73 -4.38 1.25
CA ALA A 43 -1.33 -4.37 1.64
C ALA A 43 -1.18 -5.16 2.95
N ARG A 44 -0.76 -6.42 2.83
CA ARG A 44 -0.50 -7.31 3.96
C ARG A 44 0.96 -7.21 4.37
N ILE A 45 1.22 -6.73 5.57
CA ILE A 45 2.54 -6.45 6.13
C ILE A 45 2.84 -7.45 7.24
N SER A 46 3.92 -8.19 7.12
CA SER A 46 4.42 -9.07 8.18
C SER A 46 5.59 -8.42 8.92
N LEU A 47 5.46 -8.28 10.23
CA LEU A 47 6.51 -7.73 11.09
C LEU A 47 7.68 -8.69 11.26
N SER A 48 7.44 -10.01 11.34
CA SER A 48 8.49 -11.03 11.45
C SER A 48 9.28 -11.19 10.16
N GLN A 49 8.58 -11.19 9.01
CA GLN A 49 9.24 -11.34 7.72
C GLN A 49 9.78 -10.02 7.16
N GLN A 50 9.37 -8.88 7.72
CA GLN A 50 9.70 -7.54 7.20
C GLN A 50 9.38 -7.40 5.71
N THR A 51 8.20 -7.86 5.33
CA THR A 51 7.68 -7.76 3.96
C THR A 51 6.30 -7.13 3.91
N MET A 52 5.98 -6.54 2.77
CA MET A 52 4.63 -6.15 2.37
C MET A 52 4.27 -6.91 1.10
N GLN A 53 3.23 -7.74 1.17
CA GLN A 53 2.58 -8.31 0.00
C GLN A 53 1.38 -7.43 -0.35
N VAL A 54 1.34 -6.93 -1.59
CA VAL A 54 0.20 -6.18 -2.10
C VAL A 54 -0.61 -7.07 -3.01
N LEU A 55 -1.88 -7.23 -2.67
CA LEU A 55 -2.87 -7.91 -3.48
C LEU A 55 -3.76 -6.86 -4.14
N VAL A 56 -3.99 -7.00 -5.44
CA VAL A 56 -4.95 -6.21 -6.20
C VAL A 56 -6.04 -7.18 -6.63
N ASP A 57 -7.28 -6.91 -6.23
CA ASP A 57 -8.44 -7.77 -6.47
C ASP A 57 -8.20 -9.23 -6.05
N GLY A 58 -7.58 -9.38 -4.87
CA GLY A 58 -7.25 -10.68 -4.29
C GLY A 58 -6.05 -11.41 -4.92
N ARG A 59 -5.43 -10.84 -5.97
CA ARG A 59 -4.26 -11.46 -6.65
C ARG A 59 -2.95 -10.88 -6.12
N PRO A 60 -2.01 -11.71 -5.64
CA PRO A 60 -0.68 -11.25 -5.25
C PRO A 60 0.03 -10.56 -6.41
N THR A 61 0.29 -9.27 -6.24
CA THR A 61 0.79 -8.41 -7.31
C THR A 61 2.17 -7.88 -6.99
N PHE A 62 2.42 -7.43 -5.75
CA PHE A 62 3.75 -6.99 -5.32
C PHE A 62 4.20 -7.71 -4.07
N ALA A 63 5.51 -7.83 -3.93
CA ALA A 63 6.18 -8.29 -2.72
C ALA A 63 7.40 -7.40 -2.49
N TRP A 64 7.34 -6.57 -1.45
CA TRP A 64 8.35 -5.58 -1.14
C TRP A 64 8.97 -5.83 0.23
N LYS A 65 10.24 -5.48 0.38
CA LYS A 65 10.87 -5.41 1.71
C LYS A 65 10.39 -4.15 2.41
N VAL A 66 10.07 -4.27 3.70
CA VAL A 66 9.75 -3.11 4.55
C VAL A 66 10.78 -2.95 5.66
N SER A 67 10.78 -1.78 6.30
CA SER A 67 11.40 -1.61 7.62
C SER A 67 10.39 -1.01 8.59
N THR A 68 10.03 -1.75 9.62
CA THR A 68 9.03 -1.35 10.64
C THR A 68 9.69 -0.91 11.94
N GLY A 69 8.90 -0.69 13.00
CA GLY A 69 9.37 -0.20 14.29
C GLY A 69 10.49 -1.05 14.89
N ALA A 70 11.62 -0.40 15.23
CA ALA A 70 12.75 -1.03 15.91
C ALA A 70 12.42 -1.37 17.37
N LYS A 71 13.37 -2.01 18.08
CA LYS A 71 13.23 -2.26 19.53
C LYS A 71 12.90 -0.95 20.26
N GLY A 72 11.83 -0.95 21.05
CA GLY A 72 11.31 0.25 21.74
C GLY A 72 10.30 1.08 20.92
N HIS A 73 10.03 0.72 19.66
CA HIS A 73 9.05 1.37 18.81
C HIS A 73 8.06 0.37 18.23
N VAL A 74 6.78 0.53 18.56
CA VAL A 74 5.73 -0.38 18.11
C VAL A 74 5.16 0.08 16.77
N THR A 75 5.16 -0.81 15.78
CA THR A 75 4.25 -0.73 14.64
C THR A 75 2.95 -1.44 15.02
N PRO A 76 1.80 -0.76 15.04
CA PRO A 76 0.55 -1.35 15.51
C PRO A 76 0.10 -2.48 14.56
N THR A 77 -0.23 -3.64 15.12
CA THR A 77 -0.89 -4.73 14.39
C THR A 77 -2.39 -4.45 14.26
N GLY A 78 -3.02 -5.06 13.25
CA GLY A 78 -4.44 -4.91 12.99
C GLY A 78 -4.73 -4.61 11.53
N SER A 79 -5.92 -4.09 11.28
CA SER A 79 -6.45 -3.89 9.94
C SER A 79 -6.94 -2.44 9.84
N PHE A 80 -6.37 -1.67 8.92
CA PHE A 80 -6.51 -0.21 8.83
C PHE A 80 -6.93 0.23 7.44
N LYS A 81 -7.63 1.37 7.35
CA LYS A 81 -7.85 2.08 6.08
C LYS A 81 -6.89 3.27 6.00
N PRO A 82 -6.44 3.67 4.81
CA PRO A 82 -5.78 4.95 4.64
C PRO A 82 -6.70 6.09 5.12
N THR A 83 -6.11 7.05 5.84
CA THR A 83 -6.83 8.21 6.39
C THR A 83 -6.43 9.51 5.73
N ARG A 84 -5.15 9.65 5.38
CA ARG A 84 -4.59 10.86 4.75
C ARG A 84 -3.42 10.46 3.86
N MET A 85 -3.24 11.19 2.77
CA MET A 85 -2.18 10.95 1.80
C MET A 85 -1.46 12.25 1.49
N HIS A 86 -0.13 12.17 1.41
CA HIS A 86 0.72 13.30 1.06
C HIS A 86 1.88 12.82 0.19
N GLN A 87 2.03 13.39 -1.00
CA GLN A 87 3.18 13.10 -1.88
C GLN A 87 4.51 13.44 -1.19
N MET A 88 4.53 14.49 -0.36
CA MET A 88 5.63 14.80 0.55
C MET A 88 5.08 15.20 1.91
N TRP A 89 5.60 14.60 2.97
CA TRP A 89 5.31 14.97 4.35
C TRP A 89 6.61 15.14 5.14
N TYR A 90 6.64 16.09 6.06
CA TYR A 90 7.78 16.30 6.97
C TYR A 90 7.34 16.04 8.41
N SER A 91 7.95 15.07 9.06
CA SER A 91 7.59 14.71 10.43
C SER A 91 8.19 15.68 11.44
N ARG A 92 7.37 16.60 11.96
CA ARG A 92 7.77 17.53 13.04
C ARG A 92 8.29 16.81 14.30
N LYS A 93 7.74 15.62 14.61
CA LYS A 93 8.17 14.80 15.75
C LYS A 93 9.60 14.25 15.59
N TYR A 94 10.08 14.13 14.36
CA TYR A 94 11.37 13.53 14.04
C TYR A 94 12.21 14.52 13.24
N ASP A 95 12.38 15.72 13.78
CA ASP A 95 13.25 16.77 13.21
C ASP A 95 13.02 17.04 11.71
N ASN A 96 11.74 17.20 11.34
CA ASN A 96 11.31 17.37 9.95
C ASN A 96 11.83 16.27 9.01
N ALA A 97 11.98 15.03 9.48
CA ALA A 97 12.38 13.92 8.63
C ALA A 97 11.41 13.78 7.44
N PRO A 98 11.92 13.66 6.20
CA PRO A 98 11.10 13.54 5.01
C PRO A 98 10.42 12.17 4.96
N MET A 99 9.15 12.18 4.60
CA MET A 99 8.31 11.00 4.37
C MET A 99 7.63 11.14 3.00
N PRO A 100 8.36 10.90 1.90
CA PRO A 100 7.78 10.94 0.56
C PRO A 100 6.74 9.82 0.39
N HIS A 101 5.71 10.08 -0.42
CA HIS A 101 4.63 9.14 -0.74
C HIS A 101 3.97 8.55 0.52
N SER A 102 3.60 9.43 1.45
CA SER A 102 3.05 9.05 2.74
C SER A 102 1.57 8.68 2.63
N VAL A 103 1.24 7.46 3.06
CA VAL A 103 -0.12 6.96 3.26
C VAL A 103 -0.33 6.70 4.75
N PHE A 104 -0.98 7.62 5.44
CA PHE A 104 -1.30 7.49 6.87
C PHE A 104 -2.46 6.52 7.07
N PHE A 105 -2.41 5.72 8.14
CA PHE A 105 -3.44 4.71 8.42
C PHE A 105 -3.89 4.66 9.88
N LYS A 106 -3.16 5.31 10.80
CA LYS A 106 -3.55 5.47 12.21
C LYS A 106 -2.82 6.66 12.81
N GLY A 107 -3.49 7.78 13.09
CA GLY A 107 -2.84 8.96 13.69
C GLY A 107 -1.58 9.41 12.93
N GLY A 108 -0.40 9.24 13.54
CA GLY A 108 0.91 9.54 12.94
C GLY A 108 1.62 8.36 12.26
N TYR A 109 1.02 7.16 12.23
CA TYR A 109 1.58 5.99 11.56
C TYR A 109 1.24 6.01 10.06
N ALA A 110 2.27 5.80 9.23
CA ALA A 110 2.16 5.80 7.79
C ALA A 110 3.00 4.70 7.12
N VAL A 111 2.60 4.32 5.92
CA VAL A 111 3.47 3.70 4.92
C VAL A 111 4.12 4.84 4.13
N HIS A 112 5.44 4.84 3.97
CA HIS A 112 6.14 5.91 3.23
C HIS A 112 7.52 5.49 2.72
N ALA A 113 8.09 6.26 1.78
CA ALA A 113 9.43 6.06 1.26
C ALA A 113 10.51 6.35 2.31
N THR A 114 11.68 5.71 2.17
CA THR A 114 12.85 6.01 3.00
C THR A 114 14.15 6.12 2.20
N ASN A 115 15.07 6.96 2.67
CA ASN A 115 16.46 6.99 2.19
C ASN A 115 17.33 5.92 2.88
N PHE A 116 16.85 5.30 3.96
CA PHE A 116 17.55 4.23 4.67
C PHE A 116 17.33 2.86 3.97
N VAL A 117 17.53 2.80 2.65
CA VAL A 117 17.25 1.62 1.82
C VAL A 117 18.01 0.38 2.30
N LYS A 118 19.24 0.54 2.78
CA LYS A 118 20.07 -0.55 3.35
C LYS A 118 19.44 -1.20 4.61
N ARG A 119 18.42 -0.58 5.21
CA ARG A 119 17.69 -1.10 6.38
C ARG A 119 16.39 -1.82 6.02
N LEU A 120 16.01 -1.91 4.75
CA LEU A 120 14.82 -2.67 4.35
C LEU A 120 15.05 -4.17 4.55
N GLY A 121 14.02 -4.86 5.05
CA GLY A 121 14.08 -6.27 5.48
C GLY A 121 14.44 -6.45 6.96
N GLN A 122 14.55 -5.36 7.73
CA GLN A 122 14.79 -5.39 9.18
C GLN A 122 14.05 -4.25 9.90
N PRO A 123 13.67 -4.42 11.18
CA PRO A 123 13.06 -3.34 11.95
C PRO A 123 14.07 -2.20 12.23
N ALA A 124 13.77 -0.98 11.79
CA ALA A 124 14.66 0.19 11.94
C ALA A 124 13.92 1.55 12.01
N SER A 125 12.59 1.55 12.04
CA SER A 125 11.78 2.77 12.08
C SER A 125 11.33 3.12 13.50
N HIS A 126 10.68 4.28 13.64
CA HIS A 126 10.00 4.70 14.88
C HIS A 126 8.52 4.30 14.91
N GLY A 127 8.13 3.28 14.13
CA GLY A 127 6.79 2.69 14.10
C GLY A 127 6.11 2.75 12.73
N CYS A 128 6.46 3.69 11.87
CA CYS A 128 6.00 3.71 10.47
C CYS A 128 6.50 2.51 9.68
N VAL A 129 5.85 2.21 8.56
CA VAL A 129 6.27 1.17 7.63
C VAL A 129 7.04 1.86 6.50
N ARG A 130 8.35 1.64 6.45
CA ARG A 130 9.21 2.22 5.41
C ARG A 130 9.30 1.28 4.23
N LEU A 131 9.22 1.85 3.03
CA LEU A 131 9.41 1.17 1.74
C LEU A 131 10.59 1.77 0.98
N HIS A 132 11.07 1.01 0.00
CA HIS A 132 11.94 1.57 -1.04
C HIS A 132 11.19 2.73 -1.74
N PRO A 133 11.88 3.80 -2.19
CA PRO A 133 11.18 4.95 -2.78
C PRO A 133 10.29 4.60 -3.99
N VAL A 134 10.73 3.67 -4.85
CA VAL A 134 9.92 3.16 -5.97
C VAL A 134 8.67 2.45 -5.46
N ASP A 135 8.83 1.47 -4.56
CA ASP A 135 7.72 0.71 -3.97
C ASP A 135 6.71 1.62 -3.23
N ALA A 136 7.19 2.68 -2.58
CA ALA A 136 6.34 3.65 -1.90
C ALA A 136 5.54 4.51 -2.88
N ALA A 137 6.15 4.96 -3.98
CA ALA A 137 5.47 5.69 -5.05
C ALA A 137 4.40 4.80 -5.69
N ASP A 138 4.75 3.55 -5.97
CA ASP A 138 3.87 2.51 -6.48
C ASP A 138 2.68 2.28 -5.55
N PHE A 139 2.92 2.07 -4.24
CA PHE A 139 1.84 1.91 -3.28
C PHE A 139 0.93 3.14 -3.22
N TYR A 140 1.52 4.33 -3.15
CA TYR A 140 0.78 5.58 -3.10
C TYR A 140 -0.14 5.75 -4.31
N GLN A 141 0.38 5.52 -5.52
CA GLN A 141 -0.39 5.61 -6.76
C GLN A 141 -1.52 4.57 -6.82
N LEU A 142 -1.27 3.34 -6.35
CA LEU A 142 -2.32 2.33 -6.24
C LEU A 142 -3.45 2.80 -5.32
N VAL A 143 -3.14 3.39 -4.16
CA VAL A 143 -4.16 3.93 -3.26
C VAL A 143 -4.90 5.12 -3.88
N GLU A 144 -4.24 5.97 -4.68
CA GLU A 144 -4.92 7.04 -5.43
C GLU A 144 -5.90 6.51 -6.47
N ILE A 145 -5.52 5.48 -7.22
CA ILE A 145 -6.34 4.90 -8.29
C ILE A 145 -7.58 4.19 -7.73
N PHE A 146 -7.39 3.30 -6.76
CA PHE A 146 -8.49 2.48 -6.21
C PHE A 146 -9.27 3.22 -5.12
N GLY A 147 -8.65 4.21 -4.49
CA GLY A 147 -9.22 5.01 -3.42
C GLY A 147 -8.97 4.43 -2.01
N PRO A 148 -8.88 5.30 -0.98
CA PRO A 148 -8.76 4.89 0.42
C PRO A 148 -9.85 3.94 0.92
N ALA A 149 -11.09 4.10 0.43
CA ALA A 149 -12.24 3.30 0.85
C ALA A 149 -12.07 1.80 0.48
N ASN A 150 -11.38 1.55 -0.63
CA ASN A 150 -11.12 0.24 -1.23
C ASN A 150 -9.75 -0.33 -0.88
N THR A 151 -8.98 0.38 -0.06
CA THR A 151 -7.64 -0.03 0.36
C THR A 151 -7.66 -0.52 1.80
N ARG A 152 -7.02 -1.66 2.06
CA ARG A 152 -6.75 -2.17 3.39
C ARG A 152 -5.26 -2.33 3.64
N ILE A 153 -4.80 -1.83 4.78
CA ILE A 153 -3.45 -2.08 5.30
C ILE A 153 -3.59 -3.06 6.46
N VAL A 154 -3.11 -4.27 6.29
CA VAL A 154 -3.23 -5.36 7.27
C VAL A 154 -1.85 -5.66 7.83
N ILE A 155 -1.64 -5.41 9.12
CA ILE A 155 -0.35 -5.59 9.78
C ILE A 155 -0.46 -6.78 10.74
N VAL A 156 0.34 -7.81 10.47
CA VAL A 156 0.40 -9.05 11.25
C VAL A 156 1.79 -9.25 11.82
N LYS A 157 1.90 -10.08 12.86
CA LYS A 157 3.21 -10.48 13.39
C LYS A 157 4.04 -11.21 12.35
#